data_AF-A0A419GVK8-F1
#
_entry.id   AF-A0A419GVK8-F1
#
_cell.length_a   1.000
_cell.length_b   1.000
_cell.length_c   1.000
_cell.angle_alpha   90.00
_cell.angle_beta   90.00
_cell.angle_gamma   90.00
#
_symmetry.space_group_name_H-M   'P 1'
#
loop_
_entity.id
_entity.type
_entity.pdbx_description
1 polymer ?
#
loop_
_entity_poly.entity_id
_entity_poly.type
_entity_poly.pdbx_seq_one_letter_code
_entity_poly.pdbx_strand_id
1 'polypeptide(L)'
;MRDILQSDKDRGYPTEYLLARLMGRRTRFLKNWDDIIVSPEPLAILSQPPFGEFFARHSLDGAWKWALAEYGWVYRQMNAELRECFMPLFLYLELQTLIRCLRHKIRQTQEHTIKILLSNSLLSNRIKGIVTKETDVPAILKQFNRKIFHGLVTSVPLPDVYAKKGLGGLEQELTAGILKKIMSSKLRAVVRKFFIYLIDAKNIVAAQKRLRWNMPAESSFIRGGSVRESFLRSILRNSGLSGLHQFAVRKAGILPQGESYDSLEIILHAGLYKQVRIMAGDCSATGLLLHYLWSIYVQAHNLSIIQYGRGIDRDILRRELIIL
;
A
#
# COMPACT_ATOMS: atom_id res chain seq x y z
N MET A 1 11.80 -7.79 -12.97
CA MET A 1 10.55 -7.10 -12.53
C MET A 1 9.34 -7.66 -13.27
N ARG A 2 9.39 -7.85 -14.59
CA ARG A 2 8.27 -8.39 -15.38
C ARG A 2 7.78 -9.77 -14.92
N ASP A 3 8.67 -10.63 -14.41
CA ASP A 3 8.30 -11.99 -13.96
C ASP A 3 7.49 -12.05 -12.64
N ILE A 4 7.34 -10.90 -11.95
CA ILE A 4 6.60 -10.81 -10.69
C ILE A 4 5.11 -10.63 -10.96
N LEU A 5 4.73 -9.91 -12.01
CA LEU A 5 3.35 -9.69 -12.39
C LEU A 5 2.93 -10.66 -13.51
N GLN A 6 1.64 -10.88 -13.66
CA GLN A 6 1.09 -11.61 -14.81
C GLN A 6 1.32 -10.82 -16.11
N SER A 7 1.73 -11.52 -17.17
CA SER A 7 1.82 -10.95 -18.51
C SER A 7 0.50 -11.14 -19.24
N ASP A 8 -0.36 -10.12 -19.26
CA ASP A 8 -1.53 -10.16 -20.13
C ASP A 8 -1.11 -9.89 -21.58
N LYS A 9 -1.48 -10.78 -22.51
CA LYS A 9 -1.25 -10.55 -23.95
C LYS A 9 -1.96 -9.25 -24.36
N ASP A 10 -1.33 -8.49 -25.26
CA ASP A 10 -1.71 -7.11 -25.63
C ASP A 10 -3.17 -6.96 -26.11
N ARG A 11 -4.08 -6.76 -25.16
CA ARG A 11 -5.52 -6.60 -25.35
C ARG A 11 -6.07 -5.37 -24.64
N GLY A 12 -5.19 -4.44 -24.25
CA GLY A 12 -5.60 -3.22 -23.56
C GLY A 12 -6.37 -2.26 -24.47
N TYR A 13 -7.15 -1.38 -23.86
CA TYR A 13 -7.96 -0.40 -24.57
C TYR A 13 -7.22 0.94 -24.72
N PRO A 14 -7.68 1.84 -25.61
CA PRO A 14 -7.21 3.22 -25.65
C PRO A 14 -7.34 3.92 -24.29
N THR A 15 -6.42 4.85 -24.02
CA THR A 15 -6.32 5.54 -22.72
C THR A 15 -7.61 6.28 -22.39
N GLU A 16 -8.19 6.96 -23.37
CA GLU A 16 -9.40 7.77 -23.26
C GLU A 16 -10.61 6.91 -22.88
N TYR A 17 -10.72 5.72 -23.50
CA TYR A 17 -11.74 4.75 -23.15
C TYR A 17 -11.61 4.30 -21.69
N LEU A 18 -10.39 3.95 -21.25
CA LEU A 18 -10.17 3.56 -19.86
C LEU A 18 -10.55 4.70 -18.92
N LEU A 19 -10.09 5.93 -19.16
CA LEU A 19 -10.42 7.09 -18.35
C LEU A 19 -11.93 7.32 -18.22
N ALA A 20 -12.68 7.24 -19.31
CA ALA A 20 -14.13 7.38 -19.30
C ALA A 20 -14.79 6.31 -18.40
N ARG A 21 -14.34 5.05 -18.49
CA ARG A 21 -14.84 3.97 -17.63
C ARG A 21 -14.49 4.20 -16.16
N LEU A 22 -13.29 4.69 -15.87
CA LEU A 22 -12.86 5.00 -14.50
C LEU A 22 -13.67 6.13 -13.87
N MET A 23 -14.02 7.16 -14.64
CA MET A 23 -14.91 8.22 -14.16
C MET A 23 -16.27 7.66 -13.75
N GLY A 24 -16.85 6.78 -14.57
CA GLY A 24 -18.10 6.08 -14.24
C GLY A 24 -17.97 5.23 -12.97
N ARG A 25 -16.89 4.45 -12.83
CA ARG A 25 -16.66 3.61 -11.62
C ARG A 25 -16.43 4.44 -10.37
N ARG A 26 -15.75 5.58 -10.48
CA ARG A 26 -15.44 6.48 -9.35
C ARG A 26 -16.70 7.03 -8.67
N THR A 27 -17.82 7.12 -9.38
CA THR A 27 -19.12 7.51 -8.79
C THR A 27 -19.56 6.59 -7.65
N ARG A 28 -19.05 5.35 -7.64
CA ARG A 28 -19.34 4.34 -6.63
C ARG A 28 -18.55 4.53 -5.33
N PHE A 29 -17.53 5.38 -5.30
CA PHE A 29 -16.70 5.55 -4.10
C PHE A 29 -17.47 6.28 -3.00
N LEU A 30 -17.22 5.86 -1.76
CA LEU A 30 -17.78 6.51 -0.59
C LEU A 30 -17.16 7.90 -0.46
N LYS A 31 -18.04 8.90 -0.33
CA LYS A 31 -17.66 10.31 -0.17
C LYS A 31 -17.79 10.77 1.28
N ASN A 32 -18.85 10.36 1.95
CA ASN A 32 -19.12 10.75 3.33
C ASN A 32 -18.81 9.60 4.28
N TRP A 33 -17.58 9.61 4.81
CA TRP A 33 -17.15 8.61 5.80
C TRP A 33 -17.76 8.87 7.18
N ASP A 34 -18.10 10.11 7.50
CA ASP A 34 -18.64 10.49 8.80
C ASP A 34 -20.02 9.86 9.03
N ASP A 35 -20.89 9.86 8.01
CA ASP A 35 -22.19 9.20 8.07
C ASP A 35 -22.07 7.70 8.38
N ILE A 36 -21.02 7.05 7.86
CA ILE A 36 -20.77 5.62 8.05
C ILE A 36 -20.27 5.34 9.46
N ILE A 37 -19.36 6.18 9.99
CA ILE A 37 -18.82 6.02 11.35
C ILE A 37 -19.88 6.26 12.42
N VAL A 38 -20.72 7.28 12.23
CA VAL A 38 -21.75 7.67 13.20
C VAL A 38 -22.96 6.73 13.15
N SER A 39 -23.13 5.97 12.06
CA SER A 39 -24.19 4.97 11.94
C SER A 39 -24.16 3.95 13.09
N PRO A 40 -25.32 3.57 13.67
CA PRO A 40 -25.41 2.49 14.63
C PRO A 40 -24.96 1.14 14.03
N GLU A 41 -25.14 0.96 12.71
CA GLU A 41 -24.74 -0.25 11.98
C GLU A 41 -23.95 0.11 10.70
N PRO A 42 -22.66 0.48 10.82
CA PRO A 42 -21.83 0.88 9.68
C PRO A 42 -21.78 -0.19 8.58
N LEU A 43 -21.84 -1.48 8.98
CA LEU A 43 -21.75 -2.60 8.05
C LEU A 43 -23.05 -2.85 7.28
N ALA A 44 -24.20 -2.48 7.84
CA ALA A 44 -25.48 -2.57 7.15
C ALA A 44 -25.50 -1.59 5.95
N ILE A 45 -24.96 -0.38 6.15
CA ILE A 45 -24.78 0.61 5.08
C ILE A 45 -23.85 0.06 4.00
N LEU A 46 -22.72 -0.54 4.39
CA LEU A 46 -21.76 -1.14 3.46
C LEU A 46 -22.27 -2.39 2.74
N SER A 47 -23.35 -3.00 3.24
CA SER A 47 -24.01 -4.14 2.61
C SER A 47 -24.99 -3.72 1.50
N GLN A 48 -25.21 -2.42 1.29
CA GLN A 48 -26.02 -1.89 0.19
C GLN A 48 -25.18 -1.68 -1.09
N PRO A 49 -25.80 -1.68 -2.29
CA PRO A 49 -25.12 -1.32 -3.54
C PRO A 49 -24.45 0.06 -3.43
N PRO A 50 -23.24 0.25 -4.01
CA PRO A 50 -22.51 -0.67 -4.90
C PRO A 50 -21.57 -1.65 -4.19
N PHE A 51 -21.50 -1.62 -2.85
CA PHE A 51 -20.54 -2.39 -2.06
C PHE A 51 -21.08 -3.76 -1.63
N GLY A 52 -22.41 -3.89 -1.56
CA GLY A 52 -23.12 -5.03 -0.97
C GLY A 52 -22.58 -6.41 -1.29
N GLU A 53 -22.32 -6.76 -2.56
CA GLU A 53 -21.84 -8.10 -2.90
C GLU A 53 -20.45 -8.45 -2.32
N PHE A 54 -19.58 -7.45 -2.15
CA PHE A 54 -18.22 -7.64 -1.62
C PHE A 54 -18.19 -7.71 -0.09
N PHE A 55 -19.13 -7.02 0.57
CA PHE A 55 -19.19 -6.88 2.02
C PHE A 55 -20.19 -7.84 2.68
N ALA A 56 -21.27 -8.23 1.98
CA ALA A 56 -22.30 -9.16 2.46
C ALA A 56 -21.78 -10.60 2.70
N ARG A 57 -20.58 -10.94 2.19
CA ARG A 57 -19.95 -12.26 2.42
C ARG A 57 -19.06 -12.34 3.67
N HIS A 58 -19.17 -11.38 4.59
CA HIS A 58 -18.66 -11.44 5.98
C HIS A 58 -17.15 -11.67 6.22
N SER A 59 -16.28 -11.71 5.21
CA SER A 59 -14.84 -11.82 5.46
C SER A 59 -14.23 -10.49 5.90
N LEU A 60 -13.44 -10.50 6.97
CA LEU A 60 -12.65 -9.34 7.46
C LEU A 60 -11.70 -8.75 6.40
N ASP A 61 -11.44 -9.49 5.31
CA ASP A 61 -10.60 -9.07 4.18
C ASP A 61 -11.40 -8.60 2.96
N GLY A 62 -12.73 -8.41 3.09
CA GLY A 62 -13.61 -8.01 2.00
C GLY A 62 -13.18 -6.72 1.31
N ALA A 63 -12.74 -5.73 2.09
CA ALA A 63 -12.24 -4.46 1.58
C ALA A 63 -11.00 -4.63 0.67
N TRP A 64 -10.03 -5.44 1.10
CA TRP A 64 -8.82 -5.69 0.32
C TRP A 64 -9.08 -6.60 -0.87
N LYS A 65 -10.01 -7.55 -0.76
CA LYS A 65 -10.46 -8.37 -1.89
C LYS A 65 -11.07 -7.51 -2.99
N TRP A 66 -11.96 -6.58 -2.63
CA TRP A 66 -12.53 -5.62 -3.57
C TRP A 66 -11.44 -4.78 -4.24
N ALA A 67 -10.48 -4.26 -3.46
CA ALA A 67 -9.38 -3.47 -3.99
C ALA A 67 -8.53 -4.24 -5.00
N LEU A 68 -8.17 -5.49 -4.70
CA LEU A 68 -7.42 -6.35 -5.62
C LEU A 68 -8.21 -6.65 -6.90
N ALA A 69 -9.53 -6.89 -6.78
CA ALA A 69 -10.39 -7.09 -7.95
C ALA A 69 -10.44 -5.83 -8.84
N GLU A 70 -10.56 -4.64 -8.23
CA GLU A 70 -10.51 -3.37 -8.97
C GLU A 70 -9.15 -3.15 -9.63
N TYR A 71 -8.03 -3.35 -8.91
CA TYR A 71 -6.69 -3.26 -9.48
C TYR A 71 -6.50 -4.22 -10.66
N GLY A 72 -6.94 -5.47 -10.51
CA GLY A 72 -6.88 -6.46 -11.57
C GLY A 72 -7.73 -6.06 -12.77
N TRP A 73 -8.91 -5.49 -12.55
CA TRP A 73 -9.75 -4.95 -13.63
C TRP A 73 -9.02 -3.82 -14.36
N VAL A 74 -8.53 -2.80 -13.64
CA VAL A 74 -7.82 -1.66 -14.24
C VAL A 74 -6.61 -2.13 -15.05
N TYR A 75 -5.77 -2.99 -14.47
CA TYR A 75 -4.57 -3.50 -15.12
C TYR A 75 -4.88 -4.21 -16.45
N ARG A 76 -5.93 -5.05 -16.47
CA ARG A 76 -6.38 -5.73 -17.71
C ARG A 76 -6.92 -4.79 -18.77
N GLN A 77 -7.42 -3.60 -18.38
CA GLN A 77 -7.90 -2.61 -19.34
C GLN A 77 -6.76 -1.73 -19.92
N MET A 78 -5.60 -1.66 -19.26
CA MET A 78 -4.48 -0.81 -19.69
C MET A 78 -3.80 -1.39 -20.94
N ASN A 79 -3.52 -0.53 -21.93
CA ASN A 79 -2.61 -0.84 -23.04
C ASN A 79 -1.16 -1.03 -22.56
N ALA A 80 -0.26 -1.48 -23.45
CA ALA A 80 1.14 -1.73 -23.12
C ALA A 80 1.85 -0.52 -22.49
N GLU A 81 1.64 0.68 -23.04
CA GLU A 81 2.28 1.91 -22.59
C GLU A 81 1.87 2.27 -21.14
N LEU A 82 0.58 2.20 -20.85
CA LEU A 82 0.06 2.42 -19.49
C LEU A 82 0.54 1.35 -18.53
N ARG A 83 0.57 0.08 -18.95
CA ARG A 83 1.09 -1.02 -18.12
C ARG A 83 2.55 -0.84 -17.82
N GLU A 84 3.36 -0.41 -18.78
CA GLU A 84 4.77 -0.10 -18.54
C GLU A 84 4.92 1.08 -17.57
N CYS A 85 4.15 2.15 -17.76
CA CYS A 85 4.15 3.32 -16.89
C CYS A 85 3.78 2.98 -15.43
N PHE A 86 2.75 2.16 -15.23
CA PHE A 86 2.20 1.82 -13.91
C PHE A 86 2.72 0.51 -13.32
N MET A 87 3.53 -0.27 -14.06
CA MET A 87 4.16 -1.50 -13.55
C MET A 87 4.84 -1.28 -12.20
N PRO A 88 5.59 -0.19 -11.94
CA PRO A 88 6.17 0.04 -10.62
C PRO A 88 5.13 0.13 -9.49
N LEU A 89 3.98 0.77 -9.74
CA LEU A 89 2.91 0.88 -8.76
C LEU A 89 2.25 -0.48 -8.48
N PHE A 90 1.90 -1.23 -9.52
CA PHE A 90 1.33 -2.57 -9.33
C PHE A 90 2.32 -3.52 -8.66
N LEU A 91 3.61 -3.43 -8.96
CA LEU A 91 4.64 -4.19 -8.26
C LEU A 91 4.67 -3.86 -6.76
N TYR A 92 4.60 -2.57 -6.41
CA TYR A 92 4.54 -2.15 -5.02
C TYR A 92 3.27 -2.65 -4.31
N LEU A 93 2.10 -2.54 -4.94
CA LEU A 93 0.83 -3.02 -4.39
C LEU A 93 0.81 -4.53 -4.19
N GLU A 94 1.28 -5.30 -5.18
CA GLU A 94 1.34 -6.76 -5.11
C GLU A 94 2.38 -7.26 -4.11
N LEU A 95 3.45 -6.49 -3.84
CA LEU A 95 4.35 -6.78 -2.74
C LEU A 95 3.60 -6.73 -1.40
N GLN A 96 2.70 -5.76 -1.20
CA GLN A 96 1.88 -5.70 0.01
C GLN A 96 0.94 -6.91 0.11
N THR A 97 0.34 -7.33 -1.00
CA THR A 97 -0.46 -8.57 -1.06
C THR A 97 0.38 -9.79 -0.65
N LEU A 98 1.61 -9.88 -1.15
CA LEU A 98 2.51 -10.97 -0.82
C LEU A 98 2.86 -10.99 0.68
N ILE A 99 3.21 -9.83 1.25
CA ILE A 99 3.50 -9.68 2.68
C ILE A 99 2.29 -10.10 3.53
N ARG A 100 1.06 -9.72 3.14
CA ARG A 100 -0.17 -10.17 3.81
C ARG A 100 -0.32 -11.69 3.76
N CYS A 101 -0.10 -12.31 2.60
CA CYS A 101 -0.13 -13.77 2.49
C CYS A 101 0.88 -14.45 3.43
N LEU A 102 2.10 -13.91 3.54
CA LEU A 102 3.11 -14.40 4.48
C LEU A 102 2.67 -14.25 5.95
N ARG A 103 2.04 -13.13 6.30
CA ARG A 103 1.45 -12.92 7.64
C ARG A 103 0.39 -13.98 7.97
N HIS A 104 -0.50 -14.29 7.04
CA HIS A 104 -1.50 -15.35 7.24
C HIS A 104 -0.87 -16.74 7.36
N LYS A 105 0.19 -17.05 6.58
CA LYS A 105 0.93 -18.32 6.71
C LYS A 105 1.56 -18.48 8.08
N ILE A 106 2.19 -17.44 8.62
CA ILE A 106 2.84 -17.49 9.95
C ILE A 106 1.81 -17.74 11.06
N ARG A 107 0.64 -17.13 10.95
CA ARG A 107 -0.43 -17.30 11.93
C ARG A 107 -1.18 -18.63 11.79
N GLN A 108 -0.86 -19.47 10.79
CA GLN A 108 -1.49 -20.76 10.49
C GLN A 108 -3.02 -20.77 10.43
N THR A 109 -3.65 -19.60 10.30
CA THR A 109 -5.06 -19.46 10.68
C THR A 109 -6.02 -19.43 9.50
N GLN A 110 -5.54 -19.21 8.27
CA GLN A 110 -6.46 -18.86 7.16
C GLN A 110 -5.93 -19.20 5.74
N GLU A 111 -5.78 -20.49 5.42
CA GLU A 111 -5.42 -20.91 4.06
C GLU A 111 -6.46 -20.45 3.01
N HIS A 112 -7.75 -20.43 3.39
CA HIS A 112 -8.83 -19.94 2.54
C HIS A 112 -8.66 -18.44 2.19
N THR A 113 -8.28 -17.61 3.16
CA THR A 113 -7.99 -16.18 2.93
C THR A 113 -6.85 -15.98 1.95
N ILE A 114 -5.78 -16.78 2.07
CA ILE A 114 -4.65 -16.71 1.13
C ILE A 114 -5.12 -17.04 -0.30
N LYS A 115 -5.92 -18.09 -0.47
CA LYS A 115 -6.49 -18.44 -1.79
C LYS A 115 -7.32 -17.30 -2.37
N ILE A 116 -8.13 -16.62 -1.56
CA ILE A 116 -8.95 -15.47 -1.98
C ILE A 116 -8.08 -14.26 -2.36
N LEU A 117 -7.06 -13.94 -1.58
CA LEU A 117 -6.15 -12.82 -1.89
C LEU A 117 -5.41 -13.10 -3.21
N LEU A 118 -4.90 -14.32 -3.38
CA LEU A 118 -4.15 -14.71 -4.57
C LEU A 118 -5.04 -14.84 -5.83
N SER A 119 -6.33 -15.15 -5.69
CA SER A 119 -7.23 -15.26 -6.86
C SER A 119 -7.42 -13.92 -7.58
N ASN A 120 -7.38 -12.81 -6.85
CA ASN A 120 -7.57 -11.46 -7.39
C ASN A 120 -6.25 -10.69 -7.63
N SER A 121 -5.14 -11.21 -7.08
CA SER A 121 -3.80 -10.65 -7.22
C SER A 121 -3.29 -10.71 -8.66
N LEU A 122 -2.51 -9.71 -9.06
CA LEU A 122 -1.74 -9.66 -10.31
C LEU A 122 -0.39 -10.39 -10.24
N LEU A 123 -0.07 -11.05 -9.12
CA LEU A 123 1.16 -11.85 -8.99
C LEU A 123 1.20 -12.96 -10.05
N SER A 124 2.39 -13.24 -10.57
CA SER A 124 2.57 -14.31 -11.56
C SER A 124 2.17 -15.67 -10.99
N ASN A 125 1.71 -16.58 -11.85
CA ASN A 125 1.30 -17.93 -11.45
C ASN A 125 2.44 -18.69 -10.75
N ARG A 126 3.69 -18.35 -11.08
CA ARG A 126 4.89 -18.86 -10.40
C ARG A 126 4.93 -18.45 -8.93
N ILE A 127 4.68 -17.18 -8.60
CA ILE A 127 4.63 -16.70 -7.21
C ILE A 127 3.45 -17.33 -6.48
N LYS A 128 2.26 -17.29 -7.09
CA LYS A 128 1.04 -17.88 -6.51
C LYS A 128 1.24 -19.36 -6.19
N GLY A 129 1.88 -20.10 -7.10
CA GLY A 129 2.23 -21.50 -6.92
C GLY A 129 3.16 -21.74 -5.72
N ILE A 130 4.20 -20.92 -5.53
CA ILE A 130 5.10 -21.04 -4.38
C ILE A 130 4.34 -20.79 -3.07
N VAL A 131 3.57 -19.71 -2.97
CA VAL A 131 2.82 -19.37 -1.74
C VAL A 131 1.77 -20.43 -1.39
N THR A 132 1.14 -21.02 -2.41
CA THR A 132 0.08 -22.01 -2.20
C THR A 132 0.63 -23.38 -1.81
N LYS A 133 1.71 -23.84 -2.47
CA LYS A 133 2.24 -25.20 -2.29
C LYS A 133 3.04 -25.39 -1.00
N GLU A 134 3.81 -24.39 -0.61
CA GLU A 134 4.70 -24.51 0.55
C GLU A 134 3.92 -24.24 1.85
N THR A 135 4.18 -25.05 2.89
CA THR A 135 3.47 -25.02 4.16
C THR A 135 4.05 -23.99 5.14
N ASP A 136 5.38 -23.86 5.16
CA ASP A 136 6.11 -22.99 6.09
C ASP A 136 6.75 -21.79 5.37
N VAL A 137 6.89 -20.68 6.11
CA VAL A 137 7.44 -19.43 5.56
C VAL A 137 8.92 -19.55 5.17
N PRO A 138 9.80 -20.20 5.95
CA PRO A 138 11.19 -20.40 5.54
C PRO A 138 11.35 -21.07 4.16
N ALA A 139 10.56 -22.11 3.86
CA ALA A 139 10.56 -22.75 2.54
C ALA A 139 10.12 -21.79 1.42
N ILE A 140 9.05 -21.01 1.64
CA ILE A 140 8.58 -19.97 0.71
C ILE A 140 9.71 -18.97 0.42
N LEU A 141 10.38 -18.47 1.47
CA LEU A 141 11.45 -17.48 1.35
C LEU A 141 12.67 -18.05 0.62
N LYS A 142 13.01 -19.32 0.84
CA LYS A 142 14.09 -20.01 0.11
C LYS A 142 13.78 -20.08 -1.38
N GLN A 143 12.55 -20.45 -1.74
CA GLN A 143 12.11 -20.48 -3.14
C GLN A 143 12.13 -19.08 -3.77
N PHE A 144 11.60 -18.07 -3.06
CA PHE A 144 11.61 -16.68 -3.52
C PHE A 144 13.01 -16.14 -3.74
N ASN A 145 13.92 -16.38 -2.80
CA ASN A 145 15.32 -15.96 -2.92
C ASN A 145 15.99 -16.62 -4.13
N ARG A 146 15.75 -17.91 -4.37
CA ARG A 146 16.33 -18.65 -5.50
C ARG A 146 15.73 -18.28 -6.85
N LYS A 147 14.41 -18.07 -6.93
CA LYS A 147 13.68 -18.05 -8.20
C LYS A 147 13.26 -16.67 -8.67
N ILE A 148 13.21 -15.67 -7.77
CA ILE A 148 12.47 -14.42 -8.03
C ILE A 148 13.25 -13.18 -7.59
N PHE A 149 13.73 -13.17 -6.34
CA PHE A 149 14.36 -11.99 -5.75
C PHE A 149 15.89 -12.06 -5.71
N HIS A 150 16.49 -13.09 -6.31
CA HIS A 150 17.95 -13.24 -6.37
C HIS A 150 18.62 -11.96 -6.89
N GLY A 151 19.38 -11.27 -6.03
CA GLY A 151 20.06 -10.01 -6.35
C GLY A 151 19.14 -8.81 -6.65
N LEU A 152 17.82 -8.95 -6.54
CA LEU A 152 16.86 -7.91 -6.94
C LEU A 152 16.48 -6.99 -5.78
N VAL A 153 16.45 -7.52 -4.56
CA VAL A 153 15.86 -6.83 -3.40
C VAL A 153 16.84 -6.67 -2.24
N THR A 154 17.60 -7.73 -1.91
CA THR A 154 18.54 -7.74 -0.79
C THR A 154 19.88 -8.37 -1.20
N SER A 155 20.97 -7.94 -0.58
CA SER A 155 22.28 -8.61 -0.67
C SER A 155 22.35 -9.85 0.22
N VAL A 156 21.53 -9.89 1.29
CA VAL A 156 21.41 -11.00 2.23
C VAL A 156 20.22 -11.88 1.85
N PRO A 157 20.34 -13.23 1.86
CA PRO A 157 19.22 -14.11 1.58
C PRO A 157 18.00 -13.85 2.45
N LEU A 158 16.80 -13.88 1.86
CA LEU A 158 15.53 -13.63 2.58
C LEU A 158 15.30 -14.54 3.81
N PRO A 159 15.64 -15.84 3.79
CA PRO A 159 15.53 -16.68 4.99
C PRO A 159 16.35 -16.16 6.17
N ASP A 160 17.56 -15.65 5.90
CA ASP A 160 18.47 -15.16 6.94
C ASP A 160 17.97 -13.84 7.52
N VAL A 161 17.42 -12.97 6.68
CA VAL A 161 16.74 -11.74 7.11
C VAL A 161 15.57 -12.08 8.04
N TYR A 162 14.76 -13.06 7.67
CA TYR A 162 13.62 -13.50 8.49
C TYR A 162 14.07 -14.13 9.81
N ALA A 163 15.09 -14.99 9.80
CA ALA A 163 15.64 -15.59 11.02
C ALA A 163 16.20 -14.53 11.99
N LYS A 164 16.86 -13.49 11.47
CA LYS A 164 17.49 -12.45 12.31
C LYS A 164 16.53 -11.35 12.77
N LYS A 165 15.62 -10.91 11.89
CA LYS A 165 14.80 -9.70 12.11
C LYS A 165 13.29 -9.99 12.15
N GLY A 166 12.89 -11.25 12.06
CA GLY A 166 11.50 -11.67 11.99
C GLY A 166 10.76 -11.15 10.75
N LEU A 167 9.43 -11.25 10.79
CA LEU A 167 8.56 -10.83 9.69
C LEU A 167 8.61 -9.32 9.45
N GLY A 168 8.67 -8.52 10.52
CA GLY A 168 8.72 -7.07 10.42
C GLY A 168 9.98 -6.58 9.71
N GLY A 169 11.14 -7.17 10.03
CA GLY A 169 12.38 -6.86 9.32
C GLY A 169 12.38 -7.35 7.88
N LEU A 170 11.83 -8.55 7.61
CA LEU A 170 11.66 -9.04 6.24
C LEU A 170 10.81 -8.09 5.38
N GLU A 171 9.68 -7.63 5.90
CA GLU A 171 8.81 -6.68 5.21
C GLU A 171 9.53 -5.35 4.90
N GLN A 172 10.30 -4.83 5.85
CA GLN A 172 11.08 -3.61 5.67
C GLN A 172 12.14 -3.78 4.58
N GLU A 173 12.92 -4.86 4.61
CA GLU A 173 13.97 -5.14 3.62
C GLU A 173 13.37 -5.37 2.22
N LEU A 174 12.27 -6.13 2.14
CA LEU A 174 11.58 -6.36 0.88
C LEU A 174 11.05 -5.05 0.27
N THR A 175 10.39 -4.25 1.10
CA THR A 175 9.84 -2.96 0.68
C THR A 175 10.95 -1.99 0.26
N ALA A 176 12.01 -1.89 1.05
CA ALA A 176 13.15 -1.01 0.77
C ALA A 176 13.86 -1.41 -0.54
N GLY A 177 14.12 -2.69 -0.75
CA GLY A 177 14.78 -3.18 -1.95
C GLY A 177 13.95 -2.95 -3.22
N ILE A 178 12.64 -3.21 -3.17
CA ILE A 178 11.74 -2.95 -4.30
C ILE A 178 11.62 -1.46 -4.60
N LEU A 179 11.45 -0.60 -3.59
CA LEU A 179 11.39 0.85 -3.79
C LEU A 179 12.70 1.40 -4.36
N LYS A 180 13.85 0.93 -3.85
CA LYS A 180 15.17 1.27 -4.42
C LYS A 180 15.24 0.87 -5.89
N LYS A 181 14.83 -0.35 -6.24
CA LYS A 181 14.84 -0.83 -7.63
C LYS A 181 13.91 -0.02 -8.53
N ILE A 182 12.72 0.33 -8.06
CA ILE A 182 11.76 1.19 -8.75
C ILE A 182 12.39 2.56 -9.03
N MET A 183 13.01 3.19 -8.05
CA MET A 183 13.61 4.52 -8.21
C MET A 183 14.85 4.54 -9.12
N SER A 184 15.56 3.42 -9.23
CA SER A 184 16.64 3.24 -10.21
C SER A 184 16.15 3.03 -11.65
N SER A 185 14.85 2.87 -11.88
CA SER A 185 14.29 2.70 -13.22
C SER A 185 13.85 4.02 -13.86
N LYS A 186 13.58 3.99 -15.17
CA LYS A 186 13.04 5.14 -15.91
C LYS A 186 11.55 5.29 -15.62
N LEU A 187 11.23 6.12 -14.63
CA LEU A 187 9.85 6.44 -14.25
C LEU A 187 9.32 7.70 -14.96
N ARG A 188 8.04 7.70 -15.34
CA ARG A 188 7.33 8.93 -15.73
C ARG A 188 7.30 9.91 -14.55
N ALA A 189 7.30 11.21 -14.84
CA ALA A 189 7.42 12.26 -13.83
C ALA A 189 6.37 12.16 -12.71
N VAL A 190 5.10 11.93 -13.06
CA VAL A 190 3.99 11.79 -12.09
C VAL A 190 4.21 10.58 -11.17
N VAL A 191 4.54 9.42 -11.75
CA VAL A 191 4.82 8.18 -10.97
C VAL A 191 6.08 8.36 -10.10
N ARG A 192 7.11 9.03 -10.61
CA ARG A 192 8.31 9.36 -9.84
C ARG A 192 7.98 10.25 -8.63
N LYS A 193 7.20 11.32 -8.81
CA LYS A 193 6.76 12.21 -7.71
C LYS A 193 6.00 11.44 -6.63
N PHE A 194 5.11 10.52 -7.04
CA PHE A 194 4.41 9.63 -6.11
C PHE A 194 5.38 8.78 -5.28
N PHE A 195 6.32 8.08 -5.91
CA PHE A 195 7.27 7.22 -5.20
C PHE A 195 8.25 8.00 -4.30
N ILE A 196 8.67 9.20 -4.71
CA ILE A 196 9.47 10.10 -3.87
C ILE A 196 8.72 10.37 -2.56
N TYR A 197 7.44 10.76 -2.66
CA TYR A 197 6.62 11.04 -1.48
C TYR A 197 6.40 9.78 -0.62
N LEU A 198 6.08 8.65 -1.26
CA LEU A 198 5.88 7.38 -0.56
C LEU A 198 7.13 6.95 0.22
N ILE A 199 8.32 7.11 -0.37
CA ILE A 199 9.60 6.81 0.30
C ILE A 199 9.82 7.75 1.47
N ASP A 200 9.57 9.06 1.30
CA ASP A 200 9.66 10.03 2.40
C ASP A 200 8.73 9.64 3.54
N ALA A 201 7.47 9.30 3.25
CA ALA A 201 6.50 8.86 4.24
C ALA A 201 6.98 7.61 5.00
N LYS A 202 7.46 6.59 4.28
CA LYS A 202 8.00 5.37 4.90
C LYS A 202 9.23 5.65 5.78
N ASN A 203 10.11 6.55 5.36
CA ASN A 203 11.28 6.95 6.14
C ASN A 203 10.89 7.72 7.42
N ILE A 204 9.89 8.60 7.34
CA ILE A 204 9.39 9.35 8.50
C ILE A 204 8.72 8.40 9.51
N VAL A 205 7.86 7.48 9.04
CA VAL A 205 7.25 6.45 9.92
C VAL A 205 8.31 5.54 10.54
N ALA A 206 9.34 5.16 9.77
CA ALA A 206 10.46 4.39 10.31
C ALA A 206 11.22 5.16 11.39
N ALA A 207 11.44 6.47 11.21
CA ALA A 207 12.05 7.33 12.22
C ALA A 207 11.19 7.41 13.50
N GLN A 208 9.86 7.52 13.36
CA GLN A 208 8.94 7.54 14.50
C GLN A 208 9.01 6.24 15.30
N LYS A 209 8.99 5.09 14.61
CA LYS A 209 9.09 3.76 15.25
C LYS A 209 10.39 3.62 16.05
N ARG A 210 11.50 4.15 15.53
CA ARG A 210 12.79 4.14 16.25
C ARG A 210 12.74 4.95 17.54
N LEU A 211 12.18 6.16 17.49
CA LEU A 211 12.03 7.01 18.67
C LEU A 211 11.10 6.37 19.70
N ARG A 212 9.97 5.80 19.25
CA ARG A 212 8.97 5.18 20.13
C ARG A 212 9.50 3.93 20.84
N TRP A 213 10.36 3.15 20.18
CA TRP A 213 10.85 1.86 20.68
C TRP A 213 12.32 1.86 21.07
N ASN A 214 12.96 3.03 21.14
CA ASN A 214 14.38 3.21 21.44
C ASN A 214 15.31 2.23 20.66
N MET A 215 15.00 2.01 19.38
CA MET A 215 15.73 1.03 18.57
C MET A 215 17.10 1.56 18.13
N PRO A 216 18.15 0.71 18.09
CA PRO A 216 19.47 1.11 17.65
C PRO A 216 19.49 1.62 16.20
N ALA A 217 20.41 2.54 15.91
CA ALA A 217 20.46 3.37 14.70
C ALA A 217 20.82 2.64 13.39
N GLU A 218 20.90 1.31 13.41
CA GLU A 218 21.46 0.48 12.32
C GLU A 218 20.58 0.36 11.09
N SER A 219 19.27 0.61 11.17
CA SER A 219 18.43 0.53 9.96
C SER A 219 18.73 1.72 9.03
N SER A 220 19.11 1.41 7.79
CA SER A 220 19.28 2.44 6.75
C SER A 220 17.94 3.00 6.32
N PHE A 221 17.86 4.30 6.06
CA PHE A 221 16.70 4.88 5.39
C PHE A 221 16.66 4.45 3.93
N ILE A 222 15.46 4.39 3.36
CA ILE A 222 15.25 4.05 1.96
C ILE A 222 15.71 5.24 1.11
N ARG A 223 16.64 4.99 0.19
CA ARG A 223 17.14 6.02 -0.74
C ARG A 223 16.10 6.30 -1.85
N GLY A 224 16.14 7.51 -2.41
CA GLY A 224 15.27 7.93 -3.52
C GLY A 224 14.11 8.86 -3.12
N GLY A 225 13.95 9.14 -1.82
CA GLY A 225 13.07 10.20 -1.34
C GLY A 225 13.64 11.60 -1.56
N SER A 226 12.86 12.63 -1.24
CA SER A 226 13.31 14.03 -1.25
C SER A 226 13.92 14.46 0.09
N VAL A 227 13.61 13.72 1.17
CA VAL A 227 14.14 14.02 2.50
C VAL A 227 15.52 13.40 2.66
N ARG A 228 16.52 14.24 2.94
CA ARG A 228 17.89 13.80 3.17
C ARG A 228 17.98 12.98 4.46
N GLU A 229 18.73 11.89 4.42
CA GLU A 229 18.97 11.04 5.59
C GLU A 229 19.63 11.80 6.75
N SER A 230 20.57 12.70 6.48
CA SER A 230 21.21 13.53 7.49
C SER A 230 20.20 14.40 8.26
N PHE A 231 19.17 14.89 7.58
CA PHE A 231 18.10 15.69 8.18
C PHE A 231 17.18 14.85 9.08
N LEU A 232 16.80 13.64 8.65
CA LEU A 232 16.04 12.74 9.53
C LEU A 232 16.87 12.35 10.75
N ARG A 233 18.18 12.09 10.58
CA ARG A 233 19.09 11.80 11.69
C ARG A 233 19.25 12.99 12.64
N SER A 234 19.20 14.23 12.17
CA SER A 234 19.26 15.40 13.06
C SER A 234 17.97 15.57 13.86
N ILE A 235 16.79 15.34 13.26
CA ILE A 235 15.51 15.32 13.99
C ILE A 235 15.54 14.26 15.10
N LEU A 236 16.00 13.04 14.77
CA LEU A 236 16.10 11.93 15.72
C LEU A 236 16.98 12.26 16.94
N ARG A 237 18.04 13.05 16.76
CA ARG A 237 18.97 13.43 17.85
C ARG A 237 18.49 14.65 18.64
N ASN A 238 17.96 15.66 17.97
CA ASN A 238 17.82 17.00 18.54
C ASN A 238 16.39 17.36 18.93
N SER A 239 15.39 16.81 18.23
CA SER A 239 13.99 17.26 18.36
C SER A 239 13.01 16.16 18.77
N GLY A 240 13.46 14.90 18.75
CA GLY A 240 12.66 13.74 19.16
C GLY A 240 11.34 13.62 18.40
N LEU A 241 10.31 13.10 19.09
CA LEU A 241 9.00 12.80 18.48
C LEU A 241 8.26 14.07 18.03
N SER A 242 8.32 15.14 18.82
CA SER A 242 7.63 16.40 18.52
C SER A 242 8.14 17.05 17.23
N GLY A 243 9.47 17.15 17.06
CA GLY A 243 10.06 17.70 15.84
C GLY A 243 9.75 16.85 14.59
N LEU A 244 9.74 15.52 14.74
CA LEU A 244 9.34 14.63 13.65
C LEU A 244 7.88 14.82 13.26
N HIS A 245 7.00 15.01 14.24
CA HIS A 245 5.58 15.25 13.99
C HIS A 245 5.33 16.58 13.27
N GLN A 246 5.93 17.67 13.74
CA GLN A 246 5.85 18.97 13.06
C GLN A 246 6.38 18.90 11.62
N PHE A 247 7.43 18.12 11.40
CA PHE A 247 7.94 17.89 10.06
C PHE A 247 6.94 17.12 9.18
N ALA A 248 6.36 16.04 9.69
CA ALA A 248 5.37 15.24 8.98
C ALA A 248 4.12 16.04 8.61
N VAL A 249 3.58 16.85 9.53
CA VAL A 249 2.44 17.75 9.29
C VAL A 249 2.75 18.75 8.18
N ARG A 250 3.91 19.42 8.23
CA ARG A 250 4.36 20.33 7.17
C ARG A 250 4.51 19.62 5.82
N LYS A 251 5.04 18.40 5.81
CA LYS A 251 5.23 17.59 4.60
C LYS A 251 3.90 17.10 4.02
N ALA A 252 2.93 16.77 4.86
CA ALA A 252 1.57 16.41 4.45
C ALA A 252 0.79 17.62 3.94
N GLY A 253 1.05 18.81 4.50
CA GLY A 253 0.29 20.01 4.21
C GLY A 253 -1.17 19.88 4.67
N ILE A 254 -1.39 19.14 5.76
CA ILE A 254 -2.68 18.87 6.39
C ILE A 254 -2.48 19.10 7.89
N LEU A 255 -3.36 19.89 8.49
CA LEU A 255 -3.39 20.04 9.95
C LEU A 255 -4.19 18.87 10.53
N PRO A 256 -3.62 18.06 11.44
CA PRO A 256 -4.34 16.97 12.05
C PRO A 256 -5.53 17.50 12.86
N GLN A 257 -6.66 16.78 12.81
CA GLN A 257 -7.76 17.04 13.72
C GLN A 257 -7.48 16.35 15.06
N GLY A 258 -6.97 17.12 16.02
CA GLY A 258 -6.68 16.67 17.39
C GLY A 258 -5.19 16.55 17.73
N GLU A 259 -4.91 16.34 19.02
CA GLU A 259 -3.56 16.37 19.61
C GLU A 259 -2.82 15.02 19.60
N SER A 260 -3.41 13.97 19.03
CA SER A 260 -2.80 12.64 19.08
C SER A 260 -1.65 12.51 18.08
N TYR A 261 -0.45 12.31 18.62
CA TYR A 261 0.79 12.07 17.88
C TYR A 261 0.91 10.64 17.32
N ASP A 262 -0.08 9.78 17.53
CA ASP A 262 0.03 8.34 17.24
C ASP A 262 -0.11 7.99 15.75
N SER A 263 -0.78 8.83 14.94
CA SER A 263 -1.15 8.46 13.57
C SER A 263 -0.35 9.15 12.45
N LEU A 264 0.97 9.33 12.63
CA LEU A 264 1.82 9.91 11.58
C LEU A 264 1.71 9.21 10.22
N GLU A 265 1.52 7.89 10.21
CA GLU A 265 1.29 7.14 8.98
C GLU A 265 0.03 7.62 8.23
N ILE A 266 -1.05 7.91 8.97
CA ILE A 266 -2.32 8.40 8.40
C ILE A 266 -2.19 9.82 7.89
N ILE A 267 -1.54 10.71 8.67
CA ILE A 267 -1.25 12.09 8.23
C ILE A 267 -0.47 12.09 6.91
N LEU A 268 0.56 11.26 6.82
CA LEU A 268 1.38 11.14 5.61
C LEU A 268 0.61 10.49 4.45
N HIS A 269 -0.24 9.49 4.71
CA HIS A 269 -1.08 8.91 3.67
C HIS A 269 -2.16 9.87 3.17
N ALA A 270 -2.75 10.68 4.05
CA ALA A 270 -3.67 11.76 3.67
C ALA A 270 -2.93 12.83 2.84
N GLY A 271 -1.71 13.20 3.25
CA GLY A 271 -0.83 14.08 2.49
C GLY A 271 -0.53 13.52 1.10
N LEU A 272 -0.18 12.23 0.99
CA LEU A 272 0.03 11.55 -0.28
C LEU A 272 -1.24 11.56 -1.15
N TYR A 273 -2.41 11.29 -0.56
CA TYR A 273 -3.68 11.35 -1.28
C TYR A 273 -3.97 12.75 -1.81
N LYS A 274 -3.72 13.81 -1.02
CA LYS A 274 -3.83 15.21 -1.46
C LYS A 274 -2.89 15.51 -2.62
N GLN A 275 -1.63 15.08 -2.54
CA GLN A 275 -0.65 15.27 -3.61
C GLN A 275 -1.07 14.56 -4.90
N VAL A 276 -1.54 13.32 -4.80
CA VAL A 276 -2.05 12.56 -5.95
C VAL A 276 -3.28 13.23 -6.58
N ARG A 277 -4.17 13.79 -5.76
CA ARG A 277 -5.32 14.56 -6.25
C ARG A 277 -4.89 15.82 -7.02
N ILE A 278 -3.86 16.53 -6.53
CA ILE A 278 -3.28 17.68 -7.25
C ILE A 278 -2.68 17.23 -8.60
N MET A 279 -1.90 16.15 -8.63
CA MET A 279 -1.33 15.61 -9.87
C MET A 279 -2.39 15.19 -10.90
N ALA A 280 -3.59 14.82 -10.44
CA ALA A 280 -4.73 14.54 -11.32
C ALA A 280 -5.39 15.81 -11.89
N GLY A 281 -5.28 16.94 -11.18
CA GLY A 281 -5.79 18.25 -11.61
C GLY A 281 -5.03 18.83 -12.81
N ASP A 282 -3.78 18.42 -13.03
CA ASP A 282 -2.96 18.82 -14.19
C ASP A 282 -3.47 18.20 -15.53
N CYS A 283 -4.68 17.63 -15.56
CA CYS A 283 -5.35 16.99 -16.70
C CYS A 283 -4.57 15.87 -17.41
N SER A 284 -3.48 15.38 -16.82
CA SER A 284 -2.73 14.26 -17.41
C SER A 284 -3.46 12.94 -17.18
N ALA A 285 -3.57 12.11 -18.22
CA ALA A 285 -4.13 10.76 -18.12
C ALA A 285 -3.44 9.92 -17.02
N THR A 286 -2.11 10.07 -16.88
CA THR A 286 -1.33 9.41 -15.83
C THR A 286 -1.71 9.91 -14.43
N GLY A 287 -1.94 11.20 -14.24
CA GLY A 287 -2.40 11.74 -12.96
C GLY A 287 -3.77 11.20 -12.55
N LEU A 288 -4.73 11.21 -13.49
CA LEU A 288 -6.08 10.68 -13.26
C LEU A 288 -6.07 9.19 -12.91
N LEU A 289 -5.30 8.39 -13.65
CA LEU A 289 -5.13 6.95 -13.37
C LEU A 289 -4.50 6.70 -12.01
N LEU A 290 -3.42 7.43 -11.68
CA LEU A 290 -2.76 7.31 -10.38
C LEU A 290 -3.73 7.65 -9.24
N HIS A 291 -4.52 8.71 -9.40
CA HIS A 291 -5.52 9.10 -8.43
C HIS A 291 -6.61 8.07 -8.25
N TYR A 292 -7.14 7.51 -9.34
CA TYR A 292 -8.11 6.44 -9.23
C TYR A 292 -7.54 5.22 -8.47
N LEU A 293 -6.33 4.77 -8.81
CA LEU A 293 -5.68 3.64 -8.15
C LEU A 293 -5.42 3.92 -6.67
N TRP A 294 -4.95 5.11 -6.32
CA TRP A 294 -4.70 5.45 -4.92
C TRP A 294 -6.00 5.67 -4.12
N SER A 295 -7.07 6.17 -4.75
CA SER A 295 -8.39 6.23 -4.14
C SER A 295 -8.91 4.83 -3.78
N ILE A 296 -8.68 3.81 -4.62
CA ILE A 296 -9.04 2.42 -4.26
C ILE A 296 -8.30 1.99 -2.99
N TYR A 297 -7.00 2.28 -2.88
CA TYR A 297 -6.22 1.98 -1.67
C TYR A 297 -6.82 2.64 -0.43
N VAL A 298 -7.13 3.94 -0.52
CA VAL A 298 -7.72 4.72 0.58
C VAL A 298 -9.07 4.16 1.00
N GLN A 299 -9.96 3.86 0.04
CA GLN A 299 -11.26 3.26 0.30
C GLN A 299 -11.10 1.91 1.02
N ALA A 300 -10.21 1.04 0.53
CA ALA A 300 -9.96 -0.26 1.13
C ALA A 300 -9.37 -0.16 2.55
N HIS A 301 -8.47 0.80 2.76
CA HIS A 301 -7.89 1.09 4.07
C HIS A 301 -8.96 1.52 5.07
N ASN A 302 -9.75 2.54 4.72
CA ASN A 302 -10.80 3.06 5.60
C ASN A 302 -11.86 1.98 5.90
N LEU A 303 -12.28 1.23 4.87
CA LEU A 303 -13.22 0.11 5.04
C LEU A 303 -12.65 -0.97 5.95
N SER A 304 -11.35 -1.29 5.84
CA SER A 304 -10.72 -2.25 6.74
C SER A 304 -10.70 -1.77 8.18
N ILE A 305 -10.41 -0.49 8.44
CA ILE A 305 -10.44 0.08 9.79
C ILE A 305 -11.85 -0.03 10.39
N ILE A 306 -12.89 0.32 9.63
CA ILE A 306 -14.28 0.20 10.09
C ILE A 306 -14.64 -1.27 10.38
N GLN A 307 -14.20 -2.21 9.55
CA GLN A 307 -14.47 -3.63 9.73
C GLN A 307 -13.77 -4.25 10.94
N TYR A 308 -12.50 -3.91 11.18
CA TYR A 308 -11.70 -4.42 12.30
C TYR A 308 -11.97 -3.66 13.60
N GLY A 309 -12.41 -2.41 13.50
CA GLY A 309 -12.66 -1.51 14.62
C GLY A 309 -13.98 -1.69 15.35
N ARG A 310 -14.66 -2.84 15.20
CA ARG A 310 -15.93 -3.10 15.90
C ARG A 310 -15.70 -3.00 17.41
N GLY A 311 -16.40 -2.07 18.06
CA GLY A 311 -16.28 -1.84 19.50
C GLY A 311 -15.15 -0.90 19.92
N ILE A 312 -14.42 -0.31 18.97
CA ILE A 312 -13.53 0.83 19.25
C ILE A 312 -14.36 2.12 19.27
N ASP A 313 -13.97 3.05 20.12
CA ASP A 313 -14.55 4.40 20.17
C ASP A 313 -14.55 5.08 18.79
N ARG A 314 -15.66 5.77 18.48
CA ARG A 314 -15.89 6.35 17.15
C ARG A 314 -14.94 7.49 16.83
N ASP A 315 -14.51 8.27 17.82
CA ASP A 315 -13.55 9.36 17.62
C ASP A 315 -12.13 8.82 17.42
N ILE A 316 -11.82 7.66 18.03
CA ILE A 316 -10.58 6.92 17.70
C ILE A 316 -10.64 6.43 16.25
N LEU A 317 -11.73 5.78 15.84
CA LEU A 317 -11.87 5.29 14.45
C LEU A 317 -11.77 6.41 13.42
N ARG A 318 -12.41 7.56 13.69
CA ARG A 318 -12.40 8.73 12.81
C ARG A 318 -10.98 9.25 12.59
N ARG A 319 -10.15 9.29 13.63
CA ARG A 319 -8.74 9.70 13.55
C ARG A 319 -7.86 8.73 12.76
N GLU A 320 -8.30 7.48 12.65
CA GLU A 320 -7.57 6.46 11.89
C GLU A 320 -7.92 6.45 10.39
N LEU A 321 -9.02 7.13 9.98
CA LEU A 321 -9.40 7.19 8.58
C LEU A 321 -8.57 8.21 7.79
N ILE A 322 -8.26 7.86 6.54
CA ILE A 322 -7.69 8.79 5.57
C ILE A 322 -8.84 9.57 4.94
N ILE A 323 -9.12 10.75 5.48
CA ILE A 323 -10.15 11.69 5.00
C ILE A 323 -9.46 13.00 4.59
N LEU A 324 -9.95 13.64 3.52
CA LEU A 324 -9.47 14.95 3.03
C LEU A 324 -10.57 15.98 3.00
#